data_AF-A0A3M1P867-F1
#
_entry.id   AF-A0A3M1P867-F1
#
_cell.length_a   1.000
_cell.length_b   1.000
_cell.length_c   1.000
_cell.angle_alpha   90.00
_cell.angle_beta   90.00
_cell.angle_gamma   90.00
#
_symmetry.space_group_name_H-M   'P 1'
#
loop_
_entity.id
_entity.type
_entity.pdbx_description
1 polymer ?
#
loop_
_entity_poly.entity_id
_entity_poly.type
_entity_poly.pdbx_seq_one_letter_code
_entity_poly.pdbx_strand_id
1 'polypeptide(L)'
;MENLLAILSKPDNIPIVMMILLVGFFTWLAMREASRNDALISAGRYGDLQAEGKDRVFTWPYLTRNEFLAAILVMVILTVWSIVVDAPLESPANPTKTPNPSKAPWYFLGLQEMLVYFDPWLAGVVFPSLIILGLMAIPYLDRNPKGNGYYTWQERKFAIG
;
A
#
# COMPACT_ATOMS: atom_id res chain seq x y z
N MET A 1 6.41 4.90 -28.19
CA MET A 1 6.84 5.24 -26.81
C MET A 1 6.28 6.59 -26.36
N GLU A 2 6.21 7.61 -27.23
CA GLU A 2 5.69 8.95 -26.88
C GLU A 2 4.26 8.95 -26.31
N ASN A 3 3.36 8.13 -26.86
CA ASN A 3 1.98 8.02 -26.34
C ASN A 3 1.88 7.45 -24.92
N LEU A 4 2.79 6.55 -24.53
CA LEU A 4 2.77 5.92 -23.20
C LEU A 4 3.27 6.91 -22.13
N LEU A 5 4.37 7.61 -22.41
CA LEU A 5 4.91 8.64 -21.53
C LEU A 5 3.91 9.79 -21.32
N ALA A 6 3.19 10.19 -22.37
CA ALA A 6 2.14 11.20 -22.29
C ALA A 6 0.95 10.74 -21.42
N ILE A 7 0.61 9.45 -21.42
CA ILE A 7 -0.44 8.90 -20.56
C ILE A 7 0.03 8.85 -19.10
N LEU A 8 1.23 8.34 -18.85
CA LEU A 8 1.77 8.17 -17.49
C LEU A 8 2.01 9.50 -16.78
N SER A 9 2.37 10.55 -17.52
CA SER A 9 2.68 11.88 -16.96
C SER A 9 1.43 12.73 -16.69
N LYS A 10 0.22 12.23 -16.95
CA LYS A 10 -1.01 12.93 -16.57
C LYS A 10 -1.11 13.03 -15.04
N PRO A 11 -1.48 14.20 -14.48
CA PRO A 11 -1.60 14.38 -13.02
C PRO A 11 -2.37 13.27 -12.31
N ASP A 12 -3.51 12.85 -12.87
CA ASP A 12 -4.36 11.77 -12.32
C ASP A 12 -3.66 10.40 -12.26
N ASN A 13 -2.69 10.17 -13.15
CA ASN A 13 -1.99 8.89 -13.30
C ASN A 13 -0.72 8.79 -12.46
N ILE A 14 -0.16 9.92 -12.00
CA ILE A 14 1.07 9.94 -11.21
C ILE A 14 0.92 9.10 -9.92
N PRO A 15 -0.17 9.22 -9.13
CA PRO A 15 -0.37 8.38 -7.95
C PRO A 15 -0.43 6.88 -8.27
N ILE A 16 -1.02 6.50 -9.40
CA ILE A 16 -1.16 5.10 -9.83
C ILE A 16 0.22 4.52 -10.16
N VAL A 17 1.05 5.27 -10.89
CA VAL A 17 2.43 4.86 -11.20
C VAL A 17 3.25 4.71 -9.92
N MET A 18 3.16 5.67 -8.99
CA MET A 18 3.81 5.57 -7.69
C MET A 18 3.35 4.34 -6.92
N MET A 19 2.05 4.05 -6.89
CA MET A 19 1.49 2.88 -6.20
C MET A 19 2.03 1.57 -6.78
N ILE A 20 2.09 1.43 -8.11
CA ILE A 20 2.66 0.23 -8.77
C ILE A 20 4.12 0.03 -8.37
N LEU A 21 4.92 1.12 -8.38
CA LEU A 21 6.32 1.07 -7.98
C LEU A 21 6.48 0.71 -6.49
N LEU A 22 5.66 1.31 -5.62
CA LEU A 22 5.67 1.03 -4.18
C LEU A 22 5.27 -0.42 -3.89
N VAL A 23 4.21 -0.93 -4.51
CA VAL A 23 3.79 -2.33 -4.37
C VAL A 23 4.93 -3.26 -4.81
N GLY A 24 5.50 -3.04 -6.00
CA GLY A 24 6.64 -3.83 -6.47
C GLY A 24 7.84 -3.77 -5.53
N PHE A 25 8.18 -2.58 -5.03
CA PHE A 25 9.29 -2.37 -4.09
C PHE A 25 9.04 -3.09 -2.75
N PHE A 26 7.86 -2.93 -2.15
CA PHE A 26 7.53 -3.54 -0.86
C PHE A 26 7.36 -5.06 -0.96
N THR A 27 6.82 -5.58 -2.07
CA THR A 27 6.79 -7.02 -2.34
C THR A 27 8.21 -7.58 -2.47
N TRP A 28 9.07 -6.91 -3.23
CA TRP A 28 10.48 -7.30 -3.32
C TRP A 28 11.20 -7.23 -1.96
N LEU A 29 10.97 -6.17 -1.19
CA LEU A 29 11.55 -6.00 0.14
C LEU A 29 11.10 -7.14 1.07
N ALA A 30 9.81 -7.43 1.11
CA ALA A 30 9.25 -8.52 1.92
C ALA A 30 9.87 -9.88 1.54
N MET A 31 9.99 -10.16 0.24
CA MET A 31 10.60 -11.41 -0.26
C MET A 31 12.10 -11.49 0.04
N ARG A 32 12.82 -10.38 -0.10
CA ARG A 32 14.24 -10.29 0.21
C ARG A 32 14.51 -10.51 1.70
N GLU A 33 13.71 -9.88 2.56
CA GLU A 33 13.77 -10.05 4.01
C GLU A 33 13.39 -11.48 4.42
N ALA A 34 12.33 -12.04 3.86
CA ALA A 34 11.93 -13.43 4.10
C ALA A 34 13.04 -14.43 3.75
N SER A 35 13.66 -14.26 2.57
CA SER A 35 14.75 -15.12 2.12
C SER A 35 15.99 -15.01 3.01
N ARG A 36 16.33 -13.80 3.48
CA ARG A 36 17.46 -13.57 4.40
C ARG A 36 17.21 -14.24 5.74
N ASN A 37 16.01 -14.09 6.29
CA ASN A 37 15.64 -14.65 7.59
C ASN A 37 15.59 -16.18 7.55
N ASP A 38 15.07 -16.77 6.46
CA ASP A 38 15.07 -18.22 6.28
C ASP A 38 16.50 -18.79 6.17
N ALA A 39 17.43 -18.07 5.54
CA ALA A 39 18.84 -18.44 5.52
C ALA A 39 19.46 -18.42 6.94
N LEU A 40 19.10 -17.45 7.78
CA LEU A 40 19.54 -17.41 9.18
C LEU A 40 18.95 -18.55 10.01
N ILE A 41 17.67 -18.86 9.81
CA ILE A 41 16.97 -19.96 10.50
C ILE A 41 17.61 -21.30 10.14
N SER A 42 17.84 -21.56 8.85
CA SER A 42 18.48 -22.79 8.37
C SER A 42 19.93 -22.95 8.84
N ALA A 43 20.65 -21.83 9.06
CA ALA A 43 21.97 -21.82 9.67
C ALA A 43 21.95 -21.98 11.21
N GLY A 44 20.78 -22.16 11.83
CA GLY A 44 20.63 -22.29 13.28
C GLY A 44 20.82 -20.98 14.05
N ARG A 45 20.86 -19.82 13.36
CA ARG A 45 21.11 -18.49 13.95
C ARG A 45 19.84 -17.76 14.33
N TYR A 46 18.82 -18.49 14.77
CA TYR A 46 17.53 -17.92 15.15
C TYR A 46 17.63 -16.92 16.32
N GLY A 47 18.63 -17.08 17.19
CA GLY A 47 18.90 -16.16 18.30
C GLY A 47 19.21 -14.72 17.85
N ASP A 48 19.81 -14.55 16.67
CA ASP A 48 20.17 -13.22 16.13
C ASP A 48 18.92 -12.44 15.72
N LEU A 49 17.89 -13.13 15.17
CA LEU A 49 16.60 -12.53 14.84
C LEU A 49 15.85 -12.06 16.09
N GLN A 50 15.93 -12.82 17.19
CA GLN A 50 15.29 -12.43 18.45
C GLN A 50 16.02 -11.28 19.16
N ALA A 51 17.32 -11.13 18.94
CA ALA A 51 18.10 -10.04 19.52
C ALA A 51 17.68 -8.68 18.94
N GLU A 52 17.35 -8.63 17.64
CA GLU A 52 16.94 -7.41 16.93
C GLU A 52 15.69 -6.75 17.54
N GLY A 53 14.75 -7.53 18.10
CA GLY A 53 13.53 -7.01 18.73
C GLY A 53 13.62 -6.69 20.24
N LYS A 54 14.77 -6.98 20.87
CA LYS A 54 14.98 -6.79 22.32
C LYS A 54 15.63 -5.47 22.66
N ASP A 55 16.39 -4.87 21.75
CA ASP A 55 16.98 -3.55 21.95
C ASP A 55 15.91 -2.47 21.78
N ARG A 56 15.30 -2.05 22.89
CA ARG A 56 14.24 -1.05 22.91
C ARG A 56 14.74 0.23 23.53
N VAL A 57 14.58 1.32 22.78
CA VAL A 57 14.85 2.68 23.25
C VAL A 57 13.57 3.34 23.77
N PHE A 58 13.72 4.33 24.64
CA PHE A 58 12.57 5.11 25.11
C PHE A 58 11.90 5.86 23.95
N THR A 59 10.57 5.87 23.93
CA THR A 59 9.77 6.59 22.93
C THR A 59 10.12 8.08 22.91
N TRP A 60 10.20 8.68 24.09
CA TRP A 60 10.65 10.06 24.27
C TRP A 60 12.12 10.06 24.73
N PRO A 61 13.00 10.89 24.14
CA PRO A 61 12.78 11.81 23.02
C PRO A 61 13.04 11.17 21.64
N TYR A 62 13.51 9.91 21.59
CA TYR A 62 14.12 9.33 20.39
C TYR A 62 13.13 9.11 19.25
N LEU A 63 12.05 8.36 19.49
CA LEU A 63 11.03 8.08 18.46
C LEU A 63 10.31 9.37 18.07
N THR A 64 9.87 10.16 19.05
CA THR A 64 9.11 11.40 18.81
C THR A 64 9.90 12.41 17.97
N ARG A 65 11.22 12.53 18.18
CA ARG A 65 12.08 13.38 17.34
C ARG A 65 12.11 12.90 15.89
N ASN A 66 12.24 11.59 15.66
CA ASN A 66 12.27 11.03 14.31
C ASN A 66 10.92 11.17 13.61
N GLU A 67 9.81 10.92 14.31
CA GLU A 67 8.46 11.11 13.79
C GLU A 67 8.18 12.58 13.46
N PHE A 68 8.63 13.52 14.29
CA PHE A 68 8.48 14.94 14.02
C PHE A 68 9.27 15.37 12.77
N LEU A 69 10.50 14.90 12.60
CA LEU A 69 11.29 15.15 11.39
C LEU A 69 10.65 14.51 10.14
N ALA A 70 10.12 13.29 10.26
CA ALA A 70 9.39 12.63 9.18
C ALA A 70 8.11 13.41 8.81
N ALA A 71 7.36 13.91 9.80
CA ALA A 71 6.17 14.72 9.58
C ALA A 71 6.51 16.03 8.85
N ILE A 72 7.57 16.73 9.25
CA ILE A 72 8.05 17.92 8.54
C ILE A 72 8.42 17.57 7.09
N LEU A 73 9.16 16.49 6.88
CA LEU A 73 9.55 16.05 5.55
C LEU A 73 8.33 15.75 4.66
N VAL A 74 7.35 15.01 5.18
CA VAL A 74 6.10 14.70 4.47
C VAL A 74 5.33 15.98 4.15
N MET A 75 5.24 16.92 5.10
CA MET A 75 4.59 18.22 4.88
C MET A 75 5.25 19.01 3.75
N VAL A 76 6.60 19.06 3.73
CA VAL A 76 7.35 19.72 2.66
C VAL A 76 7.10 19.04 1.31
N ILE A 77 7.16 17.71 1.25
CA ILE A 77 6.90 16.94 0.02
C ILE A 77 5.49 17.21 -0.51
N LEU A 78 4.47 17.10 0.33
CA LEU A 78 3.08 17.33 -0.06
C LEU A 78 2.83 18.79 -0.48
N THR A 79 3.47 19.76 0.19
CA THR A 79 3.36 21.18 -0.19
C THR A 79 3.97 21.44 -1.55
N VAL A 80 5.19 20.94 -1.80
CA VAL A 80 5.84 21.07 -3.12
C VAL A 80 5.01 20.39 -4.19
N TRP A 81 4.49 19.18 -3.91
CA TRP A 81 3.60 18.47 -4.83
C TRP A 81 2.36 19.27 -5.18
N SER A 82 1.71 19.88 -4.18
CA SER A 82 0.50 20.69 -4.36
C SER A 82 0.73 21.96 -5.18
N ILE A 83 1.97 22.47 -5.25
CA ILE A 83 2.32 23.65 -6.04
C ILE A 83 2.70 23.26 -7.48
N VAL A 84 3.37 22.12 -7.65
CA VAL A 84 3.93 21.69 -8.95
C VAL A 84 2.91 20.93 -9.79
N VAL A 85 1.97 20.22 -9.16
CA VAL A 85 0.94 19.43 -9.86
C VAL A 85 -0.38 20.16 -9.79
N ASP A 86 -0.85 20.64 -10.94
CA ASP A 86 -2.16 21.28 -11.07
C ASP A 86 -3.27 20.30 -10.67
N ALA A 87 -4.02 20.67 -9.65
CA ALA A 87 -5.28 20.04 -9.25
C ALA A 87 -6.43 21.02 -9.52
N PRO A 88 -6.91 21.11 -10.78
CA PRO A 88 -7.94 22.07 -11.15
C PRO A 88 -9.24 21.78 -10.38
N LEU A 89 -9.77 22.81 -9.72
CA LEU A 89 -11.08 22.72 -9.08
C LEU A 89 -12.16 22.62 -10.16
N GLU A 90 -13.06 21.64 -10.04
CA GLU A 90 -14.20 21.53 -10.94
C GLU A 90 -15.22 22.65 -10.71
N SER A 91 -16.07 22.91 -11.72
CA SER A 91 -17.16 23.88 -11.61
C SER A 91 -18.15 23.51 -10.49
N PRO A 92 -18.87 24.48 -9.89
CA PRO A 92 -19.90 24.20 -8.90
C PRO A 92 -20.89 23.13 -9.38
N ALA A 93 -21.29 22.23 -8.47
CA ALA A 93 -22.13 21.09 -8.79
C ALA A 93 -23.45 21.51 -9.44
N ASN A 94 -23.80 20.87 -10.56
CA ASN A 94 -25.08 21.06 -11.23
C ASN A 94 -25.85 19.73 -11.26
N PRO A 95 -26.97 19.59 -10.53
CA PRO A 95 -27.75 18.35 -10.48
C PRO A 95 -28.43 17.99 -11.81
N THR A 96 -28.51 18.92 -12.76
CA THR A 96 -29.13 18.69 -14.08
C THR A 96 -28.12 18.29 -15.15
N LYS A 97 -26.82 18.29 -14.85
CA LYS A 97 -25.75 17.97 -15.80
C LYS A 97 -24.70 17.07 -15.17
N THR A 98 -24.64 15.81 -15.60
CA THR A 98 -23.52 14.93 -15.26
C THR A 98 -22.28 15.35 -16.06
N PRO A 99 -21.16 15.67 -15.40
CA PRO A 99 -19.92 15.99 -16.11
C PRO A 99 -19.42 14.76 -16.90
N ASN A 100 -18.99 15.00 -18.15
CA ASN A 100 -18.31 14.01 -18.98
C ASN A 100 -16.93 14.59 -19.34
N PRO A 101 -15.82 14.05 -18.84
CA PRO A 101 -15.67 12.75 -18.18
C PRO A 101 -15.85 12.78 -16.66
N SER A 102 -16.68 11.90 -16.12
CA SER A 102 -16.82 11.67 -14.69
C SER A 102 -15.83 10.57 -14.25
N LYS A 103 -14.58 10.95 -13.97
CA LYS A 103 -13.58 10.03 -13.38
C LYS A 103 -13.60 10.16 -11.87
N ALA A 104 -13.52 9.04 -11.15
CA ALA A 104 -13.40 9.09 -9.70
C ALA A 104 -11.93 9.27 -9.31
N PRO A 105 -11.67 9.65 -8.06
CA PRO A 105 -10.32 9.72 -7.54
C PRO A 105 -9.54 8.41 -7.74
N TRP A 106 -8.24 8.52 -7.92
CA TRP A 106 -7.33 7.40 -8.24
C TRP A 106 -7.42 6.21 -7.27
N TYR A 107 -7.70 6.45 -5.99
CA TYR A 107 -7.87 5.38 -4.98
C TYR A 107 -9.15 4.56 -5.17
N PHE A 108 -10.10 5.03 -6.00
CA PHE A 108 -11.26 4.27 -6.43
C PHE A 108 -11.11 3.64 -7.82
N LEU A 109 -9.97 3.83 -8.50
CA LEU A 109 -9.79 3.32 -9.87
C LEU A 109 -10.15 1.83 -9.99
N GLY A 110 -9.68 0.99 -9.06
CA GLY A 110 -10.01 -0.44 -9.07
C GLY A 110 -11.50 -0.72 -8.98
N LEU A 111 -12.23 0.02 -8.14
CA LEU A 111 -13.69 -0.08 -8.04
C LEU A 111 -14.38 0.43 -9.31
N GLN A 112 -13.88 1.51 -9.92
CA GLN A 112 -14.42 2.04 -11.17
C GLN A 112 -14.30 1.04 -12.32
N GLU A 113 -13.11 0.45 -12.50
CA GLU A 113 -12.88 -0.57 -13.52
C GLU A 113 -13.81 -1.77 -13.29
N MET A 114 -14.00 -2.20 -12.04
CA MET A 114 -14.96 -3.27 -11.73
C MET A 114 -16.39 -2.92 -12.09
N LEU A 115 -16.83 -1.66 -11.87
CA LEU A 115 -18.17 -1.19 -12.26
C LEU A 115 -18.36 -1.09 -13.78
N VAL A 116 -17.28 -0.96 -14.55
CA VAL A 116 -17.33 -0.98 -16.02
C VAL A 116 -17.48 -2.40 -16.56
N TYR A 117 -16.80 -3.38 -15.93
CA TYR A 117 -16.72 -4.75 -16.44
C TYR A 117 -17.69 -5.74 -15.79
N PHE A 118 -18.22 -5.46 -14.59
CA PHE A 118 -19.13 -6.34 -13.85
C PHE A 118 -20.46 -5.66 -13.53
N ASP A 119 -21.48 -6.48 -13.22
CA ASP A 119 -22.76 -5.97 -12.72
C ASP A 119 -22.56 -5.07 -11.48
N PRO A 120 -23.25 -3.91 -11.39
CA PRO A 120 -23.07 -2.96 -10.29
C PRO A 120 -23.26 -3.56 -8.90
N TRP A 121 -24.14 -4.56 -8.76
CA TRP A 121 -24.33 -5.30 -7.52
C TRP A 121 -23.07 -6.11 -7.11
N LEU A 122 -22.44 -6.79 -8.07
CA LEU A 122 -21.24 -7.58 -7.82
C LEU A 122 -20.05 -6.68 -7.49
N ALA A 123 -19.82 -5.66 -8.32
CA ALA A 123 -18.72 -4.71 -8.16
C ALA A 123 -18.88 -3.83 -6.92
N GLY A 124 -20.09 -3.35 -6.64
CA GLY A 124 -20.34 -2.40 -5.55
C GLY A 124 -20.57 -3.02 -4.19
N VAL A 125 -21.08 -4.26 -4.12
CA VAL A 125 -21.50 -4.87 -2.85
C VAL A 125 -20.78 -6.19 -2.59
N VAL A 126 -20.90 -7.16 -3.51
CA VAL A 126 -20.44 -8.52 -3.26
C VAL A 126 -18.91 -8.59 -3.12
N PHE A 127 -18.16 -8.11 -4.11
CA PHE A 127 -16.70 -8.19 -4.07
C PHE A 127 -16.06 -7.39 -2.92
N PRO A 128 -16.45 -6.12 -2.66
CA PRO A 128 -15.94 -5.39 -1.50
C PRO A 128 -16.24 -6.09 -0.18
N SER A 129 -17.45 -6.64 -0.03
CA SER A 129 -17.84 -7.39 1.19
C SER A 129 -16.98 -8.64 1.37
N LEU A 130 -16.74 -9.40 0.29
CA LEU A 130 -15.89 -10.59 0.33
C LEU A 130 -14.43 -10.25 0.67
N ILE A 131 -13.90 -9.15 0.13
CA ILE A 131 -12.54 -8.69 0.47
C ILE A 131 -12.44 -8.38 1.95
N ILE A 132 -13.38 -7.59 2.50
CA ILE A 132 -13.38 -7.20 3.91
C ILE A 132 -13.52 -8.44 4.82
N LEU A 133 -14.49 -9.32 4.53
CA LEU A 133 -14.68 -10.54 5.31
C LEU A 133 -13.48 -11.48 5.20
N GLY A 134 -12.85 -11.57 4.02
CA GLY A 134 -11.63 -12.32 3.81
C GLY A 134 -10.46 -11.79 4.65
N LEU A 135 -10.27 -10.47 4.69
CA LEU A 135 -9.24 -9.83 5.53
C LEU A 135 -9.51 -10.07 7.02
N MET A 136 -10.77 -9.98 7.46
CA MET A 136 -11.16 -10.31 8.84
C MET A 136 -10.96 -11.78 9.19
N ALA A 137 -11.03 -12.68 8.20
CA ALA A 137 -10.83 -14.11 8.37
C ALA A 137 -9.35 -14.51 8.52
N ILE A 138 -8.40 -13.68 8.05
CA ILE A 138 -6.95 -13.97 8.11
C ILE A 138 -6.47 -14.50 9.47
N PRO A 139 -6.72 -13.84 10.62
CA PRO A 139 -6.24 -14.34 11.92
C PRO A 139 -6.85 -15.69 12.33
N TYR A 140 -8.00 -16.06 11.77
CA TYR A 140 -8.67 -17.33 12.06
C TYR A 140 -8.20 -18.47 11.15
N LEU A 141 -7.74 -18.14 9.94
CA LEU A 141 -7.21 -19.06 8.94
C LEU A 141 -5.71 -19.33 9.17
N ASP A 142 -4.91 -18.31 9.45
CA ASP A 142 -3.49 -18.44 9.79
C ASP A 142 -3.29 -18.35 11.30
N ARG A 143 -3.26 -19.52 11.95
CA ARG A 143 -3.04 -19.68 13.40
C ARG A 143 -1.59 -19.98 13.76
N ASN A 144 -0.66 -19.90 12.81
CA ASN A 144 0.72 -20.31 13.05
C ASN A 144 1.44 -19.29 13.97
N PRO A 145 1.92 -19.65 15.16
CA PRO A 145 2.60 -18.71 16.04
C PRO A 145 4.01 -18.32 15.57
N LYS A 146 4.65 -19.12 14.71
CA LYS A 146 5.98 -18.83 14.12
C LYS A 146 5.87 -17.75 13.05
N GLY A 147 6.93 -16.98 12.79
CA GLY A 147 6.89 -15.89 11.80
C GLY A 147 6.16 -14.63 12.28
N ASN A 148 5.99 -14.46 13.60
CA ASN A 148 5.37 -13.27 14.18
C ASN A 148 6.43 -12.18 14.42
N GLY A 149 6.31 -11.05 13.74
CA GLY A 149 7.22 -9.92 13.87
C GLY A 149 8.48 -9.97 12.99
N TYR A 150 8.62 -10.97 12.11
CA TYR A 150 9.67 -11.04 11.10
C TYR A 150 9.16 -11.72 9.83
N TYR A 151 9.74 -11.39 8.67
CA TYR A 151 9.40 -12.02 7.39
C TYR A 151 10.03 -13.43 7.31
N THR A 152 9.25 -14.45 6.92
CA THR A 152 9.72 -15.83 6.68
C THR A 152 8.85 -16.54 5.65
N TRP A 153 9.48 -17.13 4.62
CA TRP A 153 8.76 -17.84 3.58
C TRP A 153 8.49 -19.29 3.99
N GLN A 154 9.50 -19.97 4.56
CA GLN A 154 9.39 -21.38 4.93
C GLN A 154 8.37 -21.64 6.02
N GLU A 155 8.28 -20.76 7.03
CA GLU A 155 7.36 -20.95 8.15
C GLU A 155 5.95 -20.44 7.87
N ARG A 156 5.77 -19.45 6.96
CA ARG A 156 4.46 -18.86 6.62
C ARG A 156 4.28 -18.60 5.13
N LYS A 157 4.22 -19.68 4.34
CA LYS A 157 3.99 -19.62 2.88
C LYS A 157 2.70 -18.86 2.51
N PHE A 158 1.62 -19.08 3.25
CA PHE A 158 0.32 -18.45 3.00
C PHE A 158 0.32 -16.91 3.17
N ALA A 159 1.19 -16.37 4.01
CA ALA A 159 1.21 -14.94 4.31
C ALA A 159 2.16 -14.15 3.39
N ILE A 160 3.19 -14.80 2.85
CA ILE A 160 4.19 -14.16 1.99
C ILE A 160 3.98 -14.52 0.51
N GLY A 161 3.29 -15.62 0.20
CA GLY A 161 3.18 -16.21 -1.14
C GLY A 161 1.78 -16.46 -1.65
#